data_AF-A0A2J6TQB5-F1
#
_entry.id   AF-A0A2J6TQB5-F1
#
_cell.length_a   1.000
_cell.length_b   1.000
_cell.length_c   1.000
_cell.angle_alpha   90.00
_cell.angle_beta   90.00
_cell.angle_gamma   90.00
#
_symmetry.space_group_name_H-M   'P 1'
#
loop_
_entity.id
_entity.type
_entity.pdbx_description
1 polymer ?
#
loop_
_entity_poly.entity_id
_entity_poly.type
_entity_poly.pdbx_seq_one_letter_code
_entity_poly.pdbx_strand_id
1 'polypeptide(L)'
;MRFETLLSLALATRFVVVHSIDRQAVVRKFNPVRYGSSNSTPMQVGNGNFAFGVDVTGPQTFYPFGTFSSWGWHNFSFPNATAQNSPSAFTGLDWYCHHFRFPNSVGFWFDPSLNITKKSLSNKSQTLDLYSGLITSQFTVLGSDVQVQVAADPDSDTVSIQIDSELIQSGKFEVFFDFPYSDVNKFDVPFVGIWNSTSNSLHKTSLQQSENQAKIRHDIGSTTYYTSINLDLTVNFSPTPRRDFPDAESMAGSSSDWWSDYWKSGAFADLTGSDNANAKELQRRIILSQYNLAVNEACKDTPQESGLVNNGWYGKFYMEMVFWHLGHWIELVTRGIRGLAGKMSDPTGRSVPGDINSLLIWQQPHPFYFAEREYRQFPSQGTLKKWHKILTQSAEFMASYAWWNTTTKVYDLGPPMYPGSESTNPNVTINPTFELAYWRFGLSVATTWKTRQHLPVPAN
;
A
#
# COMPACT_ATOMS: atom_id res chain seq x y z
N MET A 1 43.54 -1.28 -67.91
CA MET A 1 43.74 -0.51 -66.66
C MET A 1 42.39 -0.43 -65.94
N ARG A 2 42.11 -1.38 -65.05
CA ARG A 2 40.96 -1.35 -64.13
C ARG A 2 41.48 -1.88 -62.79
N PHE A 3 41.59 -0.98 -61.82
CA PHE A 3 41.90 -1.28 -60.43
C PHE A 3 40.62 -1.83 -59.79
N GLU A 4 40.65 -3.07 -59.29
CA GLU A 4 39.66 -3.55 -58.34
C GLU A 4 40.28 -3.54 -56.95
N THR A 5 39.83 -2.57 -56.15
CA THR A 5 40.19 -2.39 -54.75
C THR A 5 39.27 -3.28 -53.91
N LEU A 6 39.78 -4.37 -53.38
CA LEU A 6 39.09 -5.20 -52.38
C LEU A 6 39.05 -4.44 -51.03
N LEU A 7 37.91 -3.85 -50.71
CA LEU A 7 37.65 -3.25 -49.41
C LEU A 7 37.20 -4.37 -48.44
N SER A 8 38.12 -4.87 -47.61
CA SER A 8 37.77 -5.77 -46.51
C SER A 8 37.04 -4.99 -45.42
N LEU A 9 35.72 -5.16 -45.35
CA LEU A 9 34.89 -4.64 -44.27
C LEU A 9 35.15 -5.48 -43.01
N ALA A 10 36.09 -5.07 -42.18
CA ALA A 10 36.23 -5.63 -40.83
C ALA A 10 35.03 -5.16 -40.00
N LEU A 11 34.01 -6.01 -39.87
CA LEU A 11 32.99 -5.85 -38.83
C LEU A 11 33.69 -5.96 -37.48
N ALA A 12 34.02 -4.83 -36.86
CA ALA A 12 34.32 -4.78 -35.45
C ALA A 12 33.03 -5.08 -34.70
N THR A 13 32.77 -6.35 -34.42
CA THR A 13 31.78 -6.76 -33.42
C THR A 13 32.22 -6.15 -32.10
N ARG A 14 31.67 -4.99 -31.75
CA ARG A 14 31.72 -4.50 -30.37
C ARG A 14 30.93 -5.52 -29.56
N PHE A 15 31.63 -6.44 -28.92
CA PHE A 15 31.09 -7.14 -27.77
C PHE A 15 30.76 -6.06 -26.74
N VAL A 16 29.48 -5.70 -26.64
CA VAL A 16 28.98 -5.06 -25.43
C VAL A 16 29.14 -6.14 -24.36
N VAL A 17 30.21 -6.04 -23.57
CA VAL A 17 30.27 -6.74 -22.30
C VAL A 17 29.13 -6.13 -21.50
N VAL A 18 27.97 -6.80 -21.50
CA VAL A 18 26.92 -6.51 -20.53
C VAL A 18 27.52 -6.95 -19.21
N HIS A 19 28.18 -6.02 -18.51
CA HIS A 19 28.54 -6.24 -17.13
C HIS A 19 27.23 -6.55 -16.40
N SER A 20 27.15 -7.74 -15.81
CA SER A 20 26.05 -8.05 -14.91
C SER A 20 26.09 -7.03 -13.78
N ILE A 21 25.02 -6.24 -13.65
CA ILE A 21 24.90 -5.26 -12.58
C ILE A 21 24.98 -6.00 -11.24
N ASP A 22 25.91 -5.61 -10.38
CA ASP A 22 25.92 -6.06 -8.98
C ASP A 22 24.77 -5.35 -8.24
N ARG A 23 23.57 -5.90 -8.39
CA ARG A 23 22.35 -5.31 -7.84
C ARG A 23 22.40 -5.23 -6.32
N GLN A 24 23.05 -6.20 -5.66
CA GLN A 24 23.20 -6.21 -4.21
C GLN A 24 24.06 -5.02 -3.74
N ALA A 25 25.21 -4.81 -4.37
CA ALA A 25 26.07 -3.66 -4.06
C ALA A 25 25.37 -2.33 -4.35
N VAL A 26 24.64 -2.23 -5.47
CA VAL A 26 23.91 -1.00 -5.83
C VAL A 26 22.79 -0.71 -4.84
N VAL A 27 21.95 -1.69 -4.49
CA VAL A 27 20.83 -1.52 -3.55
C VAL A 27 21.36 -1.12 -2.16
N ARG A 28 22.34 -1.85 -1.63
CA ARG A 28 22.86 -1.62 -0.28
C ARG A 28 23.54 -0.27 -0.10
N LYS A 29 24.05 0.33 -1.19
CA LYS A 29 24.59 1.70 -1.18
C LYS A 29 23.56 2.75 -0.78
N PHE A 30 22.26 2.43 -0.88
CA PHE A 30 21.16 3.34 -0.56
C PHE A 30 20.31 2.87 0.62
N ASN A 31 20.79 1.90 1.41
CA ASN A 31 20.15 1.47 2.64
C ASN A 31 19.87 2.68 3.55
N PRO A 32 18.62 2.90 3.98
CA PRO A 32 18.28 3.97 4.90
C PRO A 32 18.95 3.74 6.25
N VAL A 33 19.66 4.76 6.74
CA VAL A 33 20.27 4.77 8.08
C VAL A 33 19.73 5.96 8.85
N ARG A 34 19.39 5.75 10.12
CA ARG A 34 18.90 6.77 11.06
C ARG A 34 19.64 6.68 12.38
N TYR A 35 19.83 7.82 13.04
CA TYR A 35 20.40 7.91 14.40
C TYR A 35 19.36 8.43 15.42
N GLY A 36 18.08 8.42 15.03
CA GLY A 36 16.96 8.88 15.83
C GLY A 36 15.64 8.71 15.07
N SER A 37 14.52 8.64 15.80
CA SER A 37 13.20 8.50 15.17
C SER A 37 12.77 9.80 14.51
N SER A 38 12.11 9.68 13.37
CA SER A 38 11.29 10.75 12.78
C SER A 38 9.98 10.87 13.56
N ASN A 39 9.37 12.06 13.57
CA ASN A 39 8.05 12.26 14.18
C ASN A 39 6.90 11.93 13.23
N SER A 40 7.18 11.73 11.93
CA SER A 40 6.14 11.60 10.90
C SER A 40 6.38 10.48 9.89
N THR A 41 7.59 9.91 9.84
CA THR A 41 7.95 8.91 8.83
C THR A 41 8.53 7.66 9.50
N PRO A 42 7.81 6.53 9.51
CA PRO A 42 8.39 5.28 10.01
C PRO A 42 9.55 4.81 9.12
N MET A 43 10.38 3.91 9.63
CA MET A 43 11.03 2.90 8.78
C MET A 43 10.10 1.68 8.75
N GLN A 44 10.03 0.93 7.65
CA GLN A 44 9.03 -0.12 7.49
C GLN A 44 9.63 -1.41 6.92
N VAL A 45 9.16 -2.53 7.47
CA VAL A 45 9.21 -3.85 6.81
C VAL A 45 7.80 -4.23 6.37
N GLY A 46 7.69 -5.06 5.35
CA GLY A 46 6.40 -5.57 4.89
C GLY A 46 6.50 -6.38 3.61
N ASN A 47 5.37 -6.92 3.18
CA ASN A 47 5.26 -7.88 2.09
C ASN A 47 4.20 -7.47 1.04
N GLY A 48 3.76 -6.22 1.07
CA GLY A 48 2.69 -5.71 0.21
C GLY A 48 1.29 -5.90 0.78
N ASN A 49 1.03 -6.98 1.53
CA ASN A 49 -0.25 -7.19 2.22
C ASN A 49 -0.22 -6.77 3.69
N PHE A 50 0.97 -6.76 4.28
CA PHE A 50 1.26 -6.38 5.65
C PHE A 50 2.43 -5.41 5.68
N ALA A 51 2.35 -4.38 6.53
CA ALA A 51 3.49 -3.52 6.84
C ALA A 51 3.54 -3.19 8.33
N PHE A 52 4.76 -3.19 8.86
CA PHE A 52 5.06 -2.86 10.25
C PHE A 52 5.98 -1.63 10.29
N GLY A 53 5.45 -0.50 10.76
CA GLY A 53 6.21 0.73 10.93
C GLY A 53 6.94 0.77 12.27
N VAL A 54 8.19 1.21 12.26
CA VAL A 54 9.07 1.17 13.43
C VAL A 54 9.64 2.54 13.76
N ASP A 55 9.87 2.78 15.06
CA ASP A 55 10.72 3.87 15.51
C ASP A 55 12.17 3.39 15.73
N VAL A 56 13.07 4.27 16.18
CA VAL A 56 14.50 3.97 16.32
C VAL A 56 14.80 2.75 17.19
N THR A 57 13.91 2.35 18.09
CA THR A 57 14.10 1.16 18.93
C THR A 57 13.90 -0.14 18.18
N GLY A 58 13.29 -0.12 16.98
CA GLY A 58 12.95 -1.31 16.21
C GLY A 58 11.46 -1.68 16.32
N PRO A 59 10.84 -1.59 17.51
CA PRO A 59 9.38 -1.62 17.64
C PRO A 59 8.74 -0.20 17.62
N GLN A 60 7.47 -0.10 18.04
CA GLN A 60 6.66 1.13 18.15
C GLN A 60 6.64 1.64 19.60
N THR A 61 7.83 1.89 20.16
CA THR A 61 8.03 2.21 21.59
C THR A 61 7.64 3.65 21.95
N PHE A 62 8.05 4.62 21.14
CA PHE A 62 7.82 6.05 21.36
C PHE A 62 6.83 6.65 20.38
N TYR A 63 6.63 6.00 19.24
CA TYR A 63 5.70 6.43 18.21
C TYR A 63 4.84 5.23 17.81
N PRO A 64 3.51 5.33 17.92
CA PRO A 64 2.60 4.25 17.53
C PRO A 64 2.43 4.22 16.01
N PHE A 65 3.55 4.10 15.28
CA PHE A 65 3.50 3.91 13.83
C PHE A 65 2.61 2.71 13.53
N GLY A 66 1.82 2.79 12.46
CA GLY A 66 0.79 1.78 12.27
C GLY A 66 1.37 0.42 11.84
N THR A 67 0.70 -0.62 12.33
CA THR A 67 0.80 -1.99 11.82
C THR A 67 -0.43 -2.24 10.95
N PHE A 68 -0.25 -2.44 9.65
CA PHE A 68 -1.36 -2.46 8.70
C PHE A 68 -1.41 -3.76 7.91
N SER A 69 -2.61 -4.36 7.79
CA SER A 69 -2.87 -5.59 7.04
C SER A 69 -4.02 -5.43 6.05
N SER A 70 -3.95 -6.06 4.87
CA SER A 70 -4.92 -5.90 3.77
C SER A 70 -6.35 -6.35 4.15
N TRP A 71 -6.51 -7.09 5.24
CA TRP A 71 -7.79 -7.55 5.78
C TRP A 71 -8.24 -6.83 7.05
N GLY A 72 -7.38 -6.06 7.72
CA GLY A 72 -7.64 -5.50 9.05
C GLY A 72 -8.55 -4.29 8.99
N TRP A 73 -9.86 -4.49 8.95
CA TRP A 73 -10.84 -3.44 8.66
C TRP A 73 -11.98 -3.28 9.71
N HIS A 74 -12.31 -2.05 10.15
CA HIS A 74 -13.39 -1.74 11.10
C HIS A 74 -14.72 -1.32 10.45
N ASN A 75 -15.84 -1.84 10.94
CA ASN A 75 -17.17 -1.48 10.46
C ASN A 75 -17.94 -0.61 11.46
N PHE A 76 -18.45 0.54 11.01
CA PHE A 76 -19.35 1.38 11.79
C PHE A 76 -20.82 1.04 11.52
N SER A 77 -21.62 0.92 12.58
CA SER A 77 -23.07 0.66 12.47
C SER A 77 -23.83 1.84 11.86
N PHE A 78 -24.93 1.53 11.19
CA PHE A 78 -25.88 2.54 10.67
C PHE A 78 -26.49 3.39 11.80
N PRO A 79 -26.88 4.64 11.52
CA PRO A 79 -27.79 5.35 12.41
C PRO A 79 -29.16 4.65 12.37
N ASN A 80 -29.92 4.76 13.47
CA ASN A 80 -31.26 4.18 13.55
C ASN A 80 -32.15 4.69 12.40
N ALA A 81 -33.12 3.87 11.96
CA ALA A 81 -33.95 4.10 10.77
C ALA A 81 -34.66 5.48 10.75
N THR A 82 -34.94 6.06 11.91
CA THR A 82 -35.54 7.40 12.05
C THR A 82 -34.60 8.57 11.76
N ALA A 83 -33.28 8.33 11.73
CA ALA A 83 -32.23 9.31 11.47
C ALA A 83 -31.58 9.16 10.07
N GLN A 84 -31.94 8.12 9.30
CA GLN A 84 -31.36 7.85 7.98
C GLN A 84 -31.72 8.89 6.90
N ASN A 85 -32.73 9.73 7.14
CA ASN A 85 -33.23 10.70 6.15
C ASN A 85 -32.50 12.05 6.17
N SER A 86 -31.54 12.25 7.06
CA SER A 86 -30.73 13.47 7.12
C SER A 86 -29.25 13.12 7.12
N PRO A 87 -28.44 13.58 6.14
CA PRO A 87 -26.99 13.37 6.15
C PRO A 87 -26.33 13.81 7.46
N SER A 88 -26.84 14.89 8.09
CA SER A 88 -26.34 15.42 9.36
C SER A 88 -26.69 14.61 10.62
N ALA A 89 -27.58 13.62 10.52
CA ALA A 89 -27.98 12.79 11.66
C ALA A 89 -27.12 11.53 11.82
N PHE A 90 -26.12 11.36 10.94
CA PHE A 90 -25.09 10.33 11.04
C PHE A 90 -23.81 10.93 11.64
N THR A 91 -23.25 10.28 12.68
CA THR A 91 -22.02 10.72 13.36
C THR A 91 -20.78 9.89 12.99
N GLY A 92 -20.93 8.94 12.05
CA GLY A 92 -19.83 8.21 11.40
C GLY A 92 -19.51 8.78 10.01
N LEU A 93 -18.67 8.09 9.22
CA LEU A 93 -18.34 8.51 7.85
C LEU A 93 -19.56 8.55 6.93
N ASP A 94 -20.00 9.75 6.54
CA ASP A 94 -21.05 10.05 5.56
C ASP A 94 -21.46 8.84 4.71
N TRP A 95 -22.46 8.06 5.17
CA TRP A 95 -23.08 6.88 4.52
C TRP A 95 -22.15 5.66 4.24
N TYR A 96 -22.74 4.48 3.98
CA TYR A 96 -22.13 3.14 3.78
C TYR A 96 -20.61 3.12 3.43
N CYS A 97 -19.76 3.30 4.43
CA CYS A 97 -18.33 3.04 4.34
C CYS A 97 -18.00 2.03 5.41
N HIS A 98 -18.05 0.77 5.02
CA HIS A 98 -17.45 -0.26 5.82
C HIS A 98 -15.94 -0.08 5.70
N HIS A 99 -15.20 -0.27 6.81
CA HIS A 99 -13.78 -0.61 6.83
C HIS A 99 -12.78 0.55 7.06
N PHE A 100 -12.18 0.62 8.26
CA PHE A 100 -10.93 1.35 8.59
C PHE A 100 -9.81 0.42 9.03
N ARG A 101 -8.57 0.78 8.72
CA ARG A 101 -7.40 -0.02 9.08
C ARG A 101 -6.93 0.19 10.53
N PHE A 102 -6.74 -0.89 11.29
CA PHE A 102 -6.36 -0.83 12.70
C PHE A 102 -4.84 -0.72 12.88
N PRO A 103 -4.30 0.32 13.54
CA PRO A 103 -2.91 0.32 13.95
C PRO A 103 -2.77 -0.36 15.31
N ASN A 104 -2.40 -1.64 15.31
CA ASN A 104 -1.92 -2.28 16.54
C ASN A 104 -0.52 -1.79 16.84
N SER A 105 -0.18 -1.63 18.13
CA SER A 105 1.19 -1.31 18.51
C SER A 105 1.88 -2.43 19.29
N VAL A 106 3.14 -2.68 18.92
CA VAL A 106 4.06 -3.56 19.65
C VAL A 106 5.29 -2.73 20.00
N GLY A 107 5.60 -2.61 21.28
CA GLY A 107 6.65 -1.72 21.75
C GLY A 107 7.34 -2.19 23.03
N PHE A 108 8.40 -1.48 23.42
CA PHE A 108 9.03 -1.73 24.71
C PHE A 108 8.30 -1.01 25.83
N TRP A 109 8.01 -1.75 26.89
CA TRP A 109 7.54 -1.21 28.15
C TRP A 109 8.70 -1.11 29.11
N PHE A 110 8.84 0.07 29.70
CA PHE A 110 9.81 0.35 30.75
C PHE A 110 9.04 0.65 32.04
N ASP A 111 9.56 0.19 33.18
CA ASP A 111 9.00 0.52 34.48
C ASP A 111 8.82 2.06 34.60
N PRO A 112 7.60 2.56 34.88
CA PRO A 112 7.32 3.99 34.97
C PRO A 112 8.19 4.75 35.97
N SER A 113 8.67 4.07 37.02
CA SER A 113 9.56 4.66 38.03
C SER A 113 10.94 5.06 37.46
N LEU A 114 11.34 4.47 36.32
CA LEU A 114 12.60 4.76 35.65
C LEU A 114 12.53 6.00 34.74
N ASN A 115 11.32 6.51 34.46
CA ASN A 115 11.07 7.70 33.64
C ASN A 115 11.84 7.69 32.29
N ILE A 116 11.81 6.55 31.61
CA ILE A 116 12.48 6.37 30.32
C ILE A 116 11.73 7.13 29.24
N THR A 117 12.45 7.98 28.52
CA THR A 117 11.94 8.72 27.36
C THR A 117 12.87 8.50 26.16
N LYS A 118 12.48 8.97 24.97
CA LYS A 118 13.34 8.96 23.77
C LYS A 118 14.71 9.61 24.01
N LYS A 119 14.80 10.59 24.92
CA LYS A 119 16.05 11.27 25.26
C LYS A 119 16.97 10.43 26.15
N SER A 120 16.41 9.44 26.86
CA SER A 120 17.17 8.52 27.71
C SER A 120 18.01 7.53 26.90
N LEU A 121 17.75 7.39 25.59
CA LEU A 121 18.52 6.54 24.69
C LEU A 121 19.80 7.23 24.21
N SER A 122 20.94 6.54 24.27
CA SER A 122 22.20 6.96 23.63
C SER A 122 22.63 5.96 22.54
N ASN A 123 23.68 6.30 21.78
CA ASN A 123 24.27 5.43 20.74
C ASN A 123 23.28 4.84 19.74
N LYS A 124 22.23 5.60 19.42
CA LYS A 124 21.14 5.17 18.53
C LYS A 124 21.66 4.98 17.11
N SER A 125 21.44 3.81 16.54
CA SER A 125 21.61 3.53 15.11
C SER A 125 20.51 2.60 14.64
N GLN A 126 19.93 2.88 13.48
CA GLN A 126 18.93 2.03 12.84
C GLN A 126 19.23 1.97 11.35
N THR A 127 19.28 0.76 10.80
CA THR A 127 19.53 0.52 9.37
C THR A 127 18.45 -0.39 8.82
N LEU A 128 17.88 -0.03 7.67
CA LEU A 128 17.09 -0.94 6.84
C LEU A 128 17.98 -1.48 5.72
N ASP A 129 18.26 -2.78 5.74
CA ASP A 129 18.89 -3.45 4.61
C ASP A 129 17.83 -3.76 3.55
N LEU A 130 17.76 -2.92 2.52
CA LEU A 130 16.78 -3.04 1.44
C LEU A 130 16.91 -4.36 0.69
N TYR A 131 18.11 -4.97 0.67
CA TYR A 131 18.35 -6.21 -0.07
C TYR A 131 17.88 -7.46 0.67
N SER A 132 17.74 -7.39 2.00
CA SER A 132 17.23 -8.49 2.82
C SER A 132 15.86 -8.21 3.45
N GLY A 133 15.40 -6.96 3.45
CA GLY A 133 14.16 -6.54 4.11
C GLY A 133 14.25 -6.47 5.63
N LEU A 134 15.45 -6.45 6.19
CA LEU A 134 15.67 -6.46 7.64
C LEU A 134 15.95 -5.06 8.17
N ILE A 135 15.30 -4.71 9.28
CA ILE A 135 15.68 -3.55 10.07
C ILE A 135 16.53 -4.01 11.24
N THR A 136 17.69 -3.39 11.44
CA THR A 136 18.52 -3.56 12.64
C THR A 136 18.60 -2.24 13.39
N SER A 137 18.14 -2.24 14.64
CA SER A 137 18.20 -1.14 15.59
C SER A 137 19.21 -1.44 16.69
N GLN A 138 19.95 -0.43 17.11
CA GLN A 138 20.92 -0.48 18.21
C GLN A 138 20.79 0.79 19.03
N PHE A 139 20.78 0.66 20.36
CA PHE A 139 20.78 1.79 21.27
C PHE A 139 21.23 1.35 22.67
N THR A 140 21.73 2.29 23.46
CA THR A 140 22.02 2.05 24.88
C THR A 140 20.91 2.66 25.73
N VAL A 141 20.42 1.92 26.72
CA VAL A 141 19.44 2.38 27.72
C VAL A 141 19.77 1.76 29.07
N LEU A 142 19.61 2.51 30.16
CA LEU A 142 19.97 2.04 31.53
C LEU A 142 21.42 1.52 31.67
N GLY A 143 22.32 1.95 30.79
CA GLY A 143 23.72 1.50 30.77
C GLY A 143 23.96 0.14 30.09
N SER A 144 22.93 -0.46 29.50
CA SER A 144 23.03 -1.71 28.73
C SER A 144 22.74 -1.46 27.25
N ASP A 145 23.46 -2.16 26.39
CA ASP A 145 23.23 -2.11 24.94
C ASP A 145 22.07 -3.04 24.57
N VAL A 146 21.25 -2.56 23.65
CA VAL A 146 20.09 -3.27 23.11
C VAL A 146 20.24 -3.30 21.61
N GLN A 147 20.20 -4.51 21.04
CA GLN A 147 20.09 -4.71 19.61
C GLN A 147 18.74 -5.37 19.30
N VAL A 148 18.07 -4.86 18.26
CA VAL A 148 16.78 -5.38 17.81
C VAL A 148 16.83 -5.61 16.31
N GLN A 149 16.46 -6.79 15.86
CA GLN A 149 16.27 -7.11 14.45
C GLN A 149 14.79 -7.34 14.16
N VAL A 150 14.28 -6.73 13.10
CA VAL A 150 12.87 -6.81 12.69
C VAL A 150 12.77 -7.27 11.25
N ALA A 151 11.93 -8.28 11.01
CA ALA A 151 11.64 -8.83 9.69
C ALA A 151 10.13 -9.01 9.50
N ALA A 152 9.66 -8.85 8.26
CA ALA A 152 8.31 -9.26 7.88
C ALA A 152 8.37 -10.58 7.11
N ASP A 153 7.43 -11.47 7.42
CA ASP A 153 7.27 -12.73 6.69
C ASP A 153 6.76 -12.46 5.27
N PRO A 154 7.33 -13.06 4.22
CA PRO A 154 6.87 -12.84 2.85
C PRO A 154 5.45 -13.34 2.58
N ASP A 155 5.01 -14.40 3.28
CA ASP A 155 3.80 -15.16 2.94
C ASP A 155 2.64 -14.96 3.93
N SER A 156 2.88 -14.25 5.03
CA SER A 156 1.87 -14.00 6.06
C SER A 156 2.03 -12.66 6.76
N ASP A 157 0.97 -12.25 7.45
CA ASP A 157 0.91 -11.01 8.21
C ASP A 157 1.60 -11.16 9.56
N THR A 158 2.89 -11.48 9.51
CA THR A 158 3.74 -11.82 10.65
C THR A 158 4.96 -10.92 10.68
N VAL A 159 5.30 -10.42 11.86
CA VAL A 159 6.55 -9.69 12.12
C VAL A 159 7.36 -10.43 13.18
N SER A 160 8.66 -10.59 12.96
CA SER A 160 9.59 -11.04 14.00
C SER A 160 10.31 -9.85 14.60
N ILE A 161 10.51 -9.87 15.92
CA ILE A 161 11.24 -8.84 16.66
C ILE A 161 12.25 -9.56 17.54
N GLN A 162 13.43 -9.84 17.01
CA GLN A 162 14.50 -10.47 17.76
C GLN A 162 15.21 -9.42 18.62
N ILE A 163 15.30 -9.64 19.92
CA ILE A 163 15.88 -8.69 20.87
C ILE A 163 17.08 -9.34 21.56
N ASP A 164 18.25 -8.72 21.42
CA ASP A 164 19.45 -9.05 22.17
C ASP A 164 19.68 -7.94 23.22
N SER A 165 19.42 -8.29 24.48
CA SER A 165 19.55 -7.38 25.63
C SER A 165 19.56 -8.14 26.95
N GLU A 166 20.51 -7.81 27.81
CA GLU A 166 20.56 -8.32 29.19
C GLU A 166 19.40 -7.79 30.06
N LEU A 167 18.75 -6.69 29.66
CA LEU A 167 17.69 -6.05 30.43
C LEU A 167 16.40 -6.88 30.48
N ILE A 168 16.16 -7.77 29.51
CA ILE A 168 14.96 -8.63 29.48
C ILE A 168 14.87 -9.48 30.75
N GLN A 169 16.02 -9.98 31.25
CA GLN A 169 16.06 -10.82 32.44
C GLN A 169 15.78 -10.05 33.74
N SER A 170 15.81 -8.70 33.70
CA SER A 170 15.64 -7.86 34.87
C SER A 170 14.17 -7.61 35.27
N GLY A 171 13.21 -7.93 34.39
CA GLY A 171 11.78 -7.64 34.58
C GLY A 171 11.42 -6.14 34.53
N LYS A 172 12.37 -5.26 34.19
CA LYS A 172 12.16 -3.80 34.06
C LYS A 172 12.08 -3.32 32.61
N PHE A 173 12.25 -4.24 31.68
CA PHE A 173 12.23 -4.05 30.24
C PHE A 173 11.43 -5.20 29.65
N GLU A 174 10.19 -4.89 29.24
CA GLU A 174 9.23 -5.86 28.75
C GLU A 174 8.72 -5.43 27.37
N VAL A 175 7.88 -6.26 26.75
CA VAL A 175 7.19 -5.94 25.51
C VAL A 175 5.71 -5.77 25.79
N PHE A 176 5.15 -4.66 25.32
CA PHE A 176 3.71 -4.43 25.38
C PHE A 176 3.06 -4.62 24.01
N PHE A 177 1.77 -4.90 24.07
CA PHE A 177 0.86 -4.93 22.94
C PHE A 177 -0.32 -4.03 23.27
N ASP A 178 -0.62 -3.07 22.40
CA ASP A 178 -1.73 -2.15 22.59
C ASP A 178 -2.62 -2.10 21.34
N PHE A 179 -3.93 -1.93 21.58
CA PHE A 179 -5.00 -2.11 20.60
C PHE A 179 -5.97 -0.92 20.68
N PRO A 180 -5.83 0.08 19.78
CA PRO A 180 -6.66 1.28 19.83
C PRO A 180 -8.03 1.03 19.21
N TYR A 181 -9.01 1.86 19.60
CA TYR A 181 -10.27 1.97 18.86
C TYR A 181 -10.11 2.91 17.65
N SER A 182 -10.84 2.68 16.55
CA SER A 182 -10.77 3.57 15.38
C SER A 182 -11.49 4.91 15.61
N ASP A 183 -10.97 6.02 15.09
CA ASP A 183 -11.66 7.32 15.05
C ASP A 183 -12.25 7.63 13.65
N VAL A 184 -12.82 8.83 13.49
CA VAL A 184 -13.39 9.35 12.23
C VAL A 184 -12.49 10.39 11.55
N ASN A 185 -11.23 10.53 11.98
CA ASN A 185 -10.36 11.59 11.52
C ASN A 185 -9.69 11.24 10.19
N LYS A 186 -9.77 12.16 9.23
CA LYS A 186 -9.35 11.94 7.83
C LYS A 186 -7.84 12.09 7.61
N PHE A 187 -7.21 12.97 8.40
CA PHE A 187 -5.85 13.47 8.17
C PHE A 187 -5.01 13.56 9.45
N ASP A 188 -5.40 12.89 10.53
CA ASP A 188 -4.58 12.85 11.74
C ASP A 188 -3.40 11.90 11.52
N VAL A 189 -2.41 12.41 10.81
CA VAL A 189 -1.13 11.76 10.58
C VAL A 189 -0.15 12.15 11.70
N PRO A 190 0.72 11.23 12.13
CA PRO A 190 0.92 9.87 11.61
C PRO A 190 0.14 8.77 12.37
N PHE A 191 -0.76 9.13 13.29
CA PHE A 191 -1.42 8.19 14.20
C PHE A 191 -2.94 8.35 14.17
N VAL A 192 -3.65 7.28 13.79
CA VAL A 192 -5.11 7.23 13.77
C VAL A 192 -5.55 6.24 14.83
N GLY A 193 -6.45 6.62 15.74
CA GLY A 193 -6.95 5.73 16.78
C GLY A 193 -7.01 6.35 18.17
N ILE A 194 -8.00 5.91 18.94
CA ILE A 194 -8.30 6.33 20.31
C ILE A 194 -7.73 5.29 21.27
N TRP A 195 -6.51 5.53 21.72
CA TRP A 195 -5.73 4.65 22.62
C TRP A 195 -6.26 4.62 24.06
N ASN A 196 -6.94 5.69 24.49
CA ASN A 196 -7.51 5.79 25.84
C ASN A 196 -8.98 5.32 25.92
N SER A 197 -9.52 4.73 24.85
CA SER A 197 -10.89 4.21 24.84
C SER A 197 -10.94 2.92 25.65
N THR A 198 -11.46 2.98 26.88
CA THR A 198 -11.59 1.81 27.76
C THR A 198 -13.01 1.23 27.78
N SER A 199 -13.89 1.70 26.90
CA SER A 199 -15.27 1.24 26.88
C SER A 199 -15.38 -0.15 26.27
N ASN A 200 -15.68 -1.14 27.11
CA ASN A 200 -15.93 -2.53 26.69
C ASN A 200 -17.09 -2.67 25.69
N SER A 201 -17.92 -1.63 25.51
CA SER A 201 -18.97 -1.60 24.47
C SER A 201 -18.44 -1.26 23.08
N LEU A 202 -17.22 -0.71 22.96
CA LEU A 202 -16.60 -0.31 21.69
C LEU A 202 -15.62 -1.36 21.19
N HIS A 203 -14.78 -1.91 22.09
CA HIS A 203 -13.86 -3.00 21.79
C HIS A 203 -13.52 -3.80 23.05
N LYS A 204 -13.04 -5.03 22.86
CA LYS A 204 -12.67 -5.97 23.93
C LYS A 204 -11.43 -6.76 23.56
N THR A 205 -10.44 -6.75 24.45
CA THR A 205 -9.21 -7.53 24.31
C THR A 205 -9.17 -8.63 25.37
N SER A 206 -8.75 -9.84 25.00
CA SER A 206 -8.58 -10.97 25.93
C SER A 206 -7.31 -11.76 25.62
N LEU A 207 -6.61 -12.18 26.67
CA LEU A 207 -5.36 -12.93 26.59
C LEU A 207 -5.57 -14.39 26.97
N GLN A 208 -5.00 -15.29 26.17
CA GLN A 208 -4.80 -16.71 26.49
C GLN A 208 -3.31 -16.99 26.40
N GLN A 209 -2.71 -17.49 27.48
CA GLN A 209 -1.27 -17.75 27.53
C GLN A 209 -0.99 -19.21 27.88
N SER A 210 0.12 -19.70 27.36
CA SER A 210 0.77 -20.98 27.66
C SER A 210 2.24 -20.72 27.95
N GLU A 211 3.03 -21.75 28.30
CA GLU A 211 4.45 -21.57 28.66
C GLU A 211 5.24 -20.81 27.60
N ASN A 212 5.01 -21.10 26.31
CA ASN A 212 5.85 -20.61 25.21
C ASN A 212 5.10 -19.79 24.16
N GLN A 213 3.80 -19.58 24.36
CA GLN A 213 2.95 -18.86 23.41
C GLN A 213 1.90 -18.04 24.13
N ALA A 214 1.64 -16.86 23.60
CA ALA A 214 0.51 -16.02 23.99
C ALA A 214 -0.39 -15.78 22.78
N LYS A 215 -1.69 -15.69 23.03
CA LYS A 215 -2.69 -15.40 22.02
C LYS A 215 -3.62 -14.35 22.55
N ILE A 216 -3.63 -13.20 21.89
CA ILE A 216 -4.51 -12.09 22.19
C ILE A 216 -5.64 -12.12 21.17
N ARG A 217 -6.89 -12.15 21.64
CA ARG A 217 -8.08 -11.95 20.83
C ARG A 217 -8.57 -10.53 21.04
N HIS A 218 -8.80 -9.82 19.94
CA HIS A 218 -9.39 -8.48 19.96
C HIS A 218 -10.70 -8.48 19.15
N ASP A 219 -11.77 -8.08 19.81
CA ASP A 219 -13.10 -7.91 19.24
C ASP A 219 -13.41 -6.40 19.16
N ILE A 220 -13.69 -5.88 17.96
CA ILE A 220 -13.99 -4.46 17.72
C ILE A 220 -15.14 -4.32 16.71
N GLY A 221 -16.27 -3.80 17.18
CA GLY A 221 -17.51 -3.82 16.41
C GLY A 221 -17.88 -5.24 15.97
N SER A 222 -18.02 -5.45 14.65
CA SER A 222 -18.29 -6.77 14.05
C SER A 222 -17.02 -7.55 13.65
N THR A 223 -15.84 -7.05 14.00
CA THR A 223 -14.56 -7.61 13.55
C THR A 223 -13.86 -8.29 14.72
N THR A 224 -13.40 -9.51 14.51
CA THR A 224 -12.54 -10.22 15.46
C THR A 224 -11.24 -10.57 14.75
N TYR A 225 -10.12 -10.31 15.41
CA TYR A 225 -8.81 -10.79 14.96
C TYR A 225 -7.96 -11.25 16.14
N TYR A 226 -6.88 -11.93 15.79
CA TYR A 226 -5.98 -12.57 16.72
C TYR A 226 -4.55 -12.06 16.52
N THR A 227 -3.85 -11.86 17.63
CA THR A 227 -2.40 -11.64 17.67
C THR A 227 -1.80 -12.85 18.39
N SER A 228 -1.06 -13.68 17.65
CA SER A 228 -0.38 -14.87 18.20
C SER A 228 1.12 -14.56 18.36
N ILE A 229 1.67 -14.92 19.52
CA ILE A 229 3.04 -14.58 19.96
C ILE A 229 3.76 -15.88 20.37
N ASN A 230 5.01 -16.05 19.96
CA ASN A 230 5.90 -17.13 20.44
C ASN A 230 7.08 -16.58 21.27
N LEU A 231 7.86 -17.47 21.89
CA LEU A 231 9.03 -17.15 22.74
C LEU A 231 10.09 -16.27 22.06
N ASP A 232 10.33 -16.45 20.75
CA ASP A 232 11.29 -15.66 19.98
C ASP A 232 10.72 -14.32 19.49
N LEU A 233 9.62 -13.87 20.11
CA LEU A 233 8.84 -12.68 19.79
C LEU A 233 8.55 -12.54 18.30
N THR A 234 7.97 -13.60 17.75
CA THR A 234 7.27 -13.55 16.47
C THR A 234 5.81 -13.28 16.73
N VAL A 235 5.26 -12.30 16.01
CA VAL A 235 3.91 -11.78 16.20
C VAL A 235 3.13 -11.92 14.89
N ASN A 236 2.15 -12.82 14.87
CA ASN A 236 1.24 -13.00 13.73
C ASN A 236 -0.10 -12.30 13.98
N PHE A 237 -0.55 -11.50 13.00
CA PHE A 237 -1.89 -10.92 12.96
C PHE A 237 -2.76 -11.71 11.99
N SER A 238 -3.94 -12.13 12.41
CA SER A 238 -4.81 -12.95 11.55
C SER A 238 -6.30 -12.81 11.92
N PRO A 239 -7.23 -12.86 10.94
CA PRO A 239 -8.66 -12.93 11.19
C PRO A 239 -9.08 -14.26 11.84
N THR A 240 -8.24 -15.30 11.73
CA THR A 240 -8.48 -16.61 12.34
C THR A 240 -7.34 -17.00 13.28
N PRO A 241 -7.60 -17.82 14.30
CA PRO A 241 -6.55 -18.34 15.16
C PRO A 241 -5.46 -19.09 14.39
N ARG A 242 -4.20 -18.67 14.51
CA ARG A 242 -3.03 -19.45 14.11
C ARG A 242 -2.28 -19.99 15.31
N ARG A 243 -1.78 -21.22 15.17
CA ARG A 243 -0.88 -21.91 16.12
C ARG A 243 0.53 -22.08 15.56
N ASP A 244 0.63 -22.24 14.24
CA ASP A 244 1.89 -22.46 13.54
C ASP A 244 2.19 -21.23 12.67
N PHE A 245 3.33 -20.61 12.96
CA PHE A 245 3.96 -19.54 12.18
C PHE A 245 5.48 -19.63 12.39
N PRO A 246 6.30 -19.15 11.45
CA PRO A 246 7.75 -19.38 11.49
C PRO A 246 8.40 -18.71 12.72
N ASP A 247 9.54 -19.22 13.16
CA ASP A 247 10.38 -18.56 14.17
C ASP A 247 11.17 -17.38 13.58
N ALA A 248 11.79 -16.57 14.45
CA ALA A 248 12.45 -15.34 14.04
C ALA A 248 13.64 -15.57 13.08
N GLU A 249 14.41 -16.65 13.26
CA GLU A 249 15.57 -16.98 12.42
C GLU A 249 15.10 -17.40 11.02
N SER A 250 14.11 -18.29 10.96
CA SER A 250 13.48 -18.74 9.72
C SER A 250 12.84 -17.57 8.96
N MET A 251 12.22 -16.62 9.67
CA MET A 251 11.66 -15.40 9.06
C MET A 251 12.74 -14.49 8.49
N ALA A 252 13.85 -14.28 9.20
CA ALA A 252 14.95 -13.46 8.70
C ALA A 252 15.54 -14.04 7.41
N GLY A 253 15.72 -15.37 7.35
CA GLY A 253 16.14 -16.09 6.14
C GLY A 253 15.13 -15.93 4.99
N SER A 254 13.86 -16.24 5.25
CA SER A 254 12.80 -16.18 4.24
C SER A 254 12.58 -14.76 3.68
N SER A 255 12.65 -13.74 4.54
CA SER A 255 12.60 -12.33 4.13
C SER A 255 13.78 -11.98 3.23
N SER A 256 14.99 -12.40 3.63
CA SER A 256 16.21 -12.15 2.86
C SER A 256 16.17 -12.81 1.48
N ASP A 257 15.68 -14.04 1.39
CA ASP A 257 15.55 -14.76 0.13
C ASP A 257 14.54 -14.07 -0.80
N TRP A 258 13.36 -13.71 -0.26
CA TRP A 258 12.32 -13.03 -1.03
C TRP A 258 12.79 -11.67 -1.57
N TRP A 259 13.42 -10.84 -0.74
CA TRP A 259 13.93 -9.54 -1.18
C TRP A 259 15.09 -9.70 -2.16
N SER A 260 15.98 -10.67 -1.95
CA SER A 260 17.04 -10.97 -2.91
C SER A 260 16.46 -11.33 -4.28
N ASP A 261 15.44 -12.18 -4.31
CA ASP A 261 14.76 -12.59 -5.53
C ASP A 261 13.99 -11.44 -6.18
N TYR A 262 13.33 -10.59 -5.40
CA TYR A 262 12.69 -9.36 -5.87
C TYR A 262 13.68 -8.48 -6.63
N TRP A 263 14.85 -8.19 -6.04
CA TRP A 263 15.87 -7.35 -6.68
C TRP A 263 16.53 -8.02 -7.87
N LYS A 264 16.68 -9.34 -7.88
CA LYS A 264 17.30 -10.11 -8.99
C LYS A 264 16.37 -10.26 -10.19
N SER A 265 15.08 -10.49 -9.96
CA SER A 265 14.10 -10.77 -11.02
C SER A 265 13.40 -9.51 -11.55
N GLY A 266 13.28 -8.46 -10.72
CA GLY A 266 12.59 -7.23 -11.06
C GLY A 266 13.31 -6.33 -12.07
N ALA A 267 12.59 -5.33 -12.57
CA ALA A 267 13.17 -4.27 -13.40
C ALA A 267 14.17 -3.43 -12.60
N PHE A 268 15.38 -3.28 -13.11
CA PHE A 268 16.48 -2.61 -12.42
C PHE A 268 17.20 -1.64 -13.34
N ALA A 269 17.47 -0.43 -12.85
CA ALA A 269 18.29 0.56 -13.51
C ALA A 269 19.50 0.87 -12.63
N ASP A 270 20.70 0.89 -13.22
CA ASP A 270 21.93 1.30 -12.55
C ASP A 270 22.51 2.54 -13.24
N LEU A 271 22.42 3.66 -12.52
CA LEU A 271 22.94 4.96 -12.91
C LEU A 271 24.24 5.29 -12.17
N THR A 272 24.79 4.36 -11.38
CA THR A 272 25.96 4.62 -10.53
C THR A 272 27.26 4.76 -11.30
N GLY A 273 27.30 4.30 -12.56
CA GLY A 273 28.40 4.57 -13.48
C GLY A 273 28.41 5.98 -14.09
N SER A 274 27.43 6.84 -13.75
CA SER A 274 27.40 8.23 -14.19
C SER A 274 28.12 9.15 -13.20
N ASP A 275 28.95 10.05 -13.72
CA ASP A 275 29.63 11.09 -12.93
C ASP A 275 28.71 12.25 -12.52
N ASN A 276 27.44 12.24 -12.96
CA ASN A 276 26.49 13.30 -12.64
C ASN A 276 25.94 13.12 -11.21
N ALA A 277 26.08 14.15 -10.36
CA ALA A 277 25.55 14.13 -9.00
C ALA A 277 24.03 13.85 -8.94
N ASN A 278 23.27 14.32 -9.94
CA ASN A 278 21.84 14.05 -10.05
C ASN A 278 21.54 12.58 -10.35
N ALA A 279 22.45 11.85 -11.00
CA ALA A 279 22.28 10.43 -11.26
C ALA A 279 22.32 9.61 -9.98
N LYS A 280 23.18 9.96 -9.01
CA LYS A 280 23.22 9.30 -7.69
C LYS A 280 21.93 9.54 -6.90
N GLU A 281 21.43 10.77 -6.88
CA GLU A 281 20.16 11.08 -6.20
C GLU A 281 18.97 10.42 -6.89
N LEU A 282 18.95 10.39 -8.24
CA LEU A 282 17.93 9.68 -9.00
C LEU A 282 17.99 8.17 -8.73
N GLN A 283 19.18 7.57 -8.68
CA GLN A 283 19.36 6.17 -8.30
C GLN A 283 18.78 5.89 -6.91
N ARG A 284 19.09 6.74 -5.93
CA ARG A 284 18.54 6.63 -4.57
C ARG A 284 17.01 6.65 -4.59
N ARG A 285 16.40 7.57 -5.34
CA ARG A 285 14.92 7.66 -5.47
C ARG A 285 14.34 6.44 -6.14
N ILE A 286 14.94 5.93 -7.21
CA ILE A 286 14.49 4.72 -7.90
C ILE A 286 14.46 3.53 -6.92
N ILE A 287 15.58 3.27 -6.23
CA ILE A 287 15.69 2.15 -5.29
C ILE A 287 14.69 2.27 -4.13
N LEU A 288 14.62 3.45 -3.49
CA LEU A 288 13.70 3.65 -2.37
C LEU A 288 12.23 3.61 -2.79
N SER A 289 11.90 4.12 -3.98
CA SER A 289 10.54 4.02 -4.52
C SER A 289 10.17 2.57 -4.80
N GLN A 290 11.06 1.75 -5.38
CA GLN A 290 10.79 0.34 -5.63
C GLN A 290 10.51 -0.41 -4.31
N TYR A 291 11.36 -0.22 -3.30
CA TYR A 291 11.13 -0.81 -1.97
C TYR A 291 9.79 -0.37 -1.35
N ASN A 292 9.50 0.94 -1.35
CA ASN A 292 8.27 1.46 -0.78
C ASN A 292 7.03 0.92 -1.48
N LEU A 293 7.04 0.83 -2.82
CA LEU A 293 5.95 0.27 -3.61
C LEU A 293 5.75 -1.22 -3.32
N ALA A 294 6.82 -1.99 -3.15
CA ALA A 294 6.73 -3.40 -2.79
C ALA A 294 6.12 -3.61 -1.40
N VAL A 295 6.51 -2.80 -0.41
CA VAL A 295 5.97 -2.89 0.96
C VAL A 295 4.52 -2.41 1.06
N ASN A 296 4.17 -1.31 0.38
CA ASN A 296 2.92 -0.58 0.64
C ASN A 296 1.85 -0.75 -0.44
N GLU A 297 2.24 -1.13 -1.66
CA GLU A 297 1.35 -1.09 -2.83
C GLU A 297 1.21 -2.46 -3.53
N ALA A 298 2.00 -3.47 -3.16
CA ALA A 298 1.93 -4.79 -3.76
C ALA A 298 0.87 -5.72 -3.14
N CYS A 299 -0.15 -5.16 -2.48
CA CYS A 299 -1.24 -5.95 -1.91
C CYS A 299 -2.06 -6.66 -3.00
N LYS A 300 -2.77 -7.71 -2.58
CA LYS A 300 -3.75 -8.41 -3.40
C LYS A 300 -4.91 -7.50 -3.82
N ASP A 301 -5.30 -6.58 -2.95
CA ASP A 301 -6.32 -5.57 -3.21
C ASP A 301 -5.69 -4.26 -3.65
N THR A 302 -6.47 -3.32 -4.18
CA THR A 302 -5.93 -2.01 -4.53
C THR A 302 -5.45 -1.28 -3.27
N PRO A 303 -4.26 -0.70 -3.25
CA PRO A 303 -3.81 0.07 -2.12
C PRO A 303 -4.60 1.38 -1.99
N GLN A 304 -4.68 1.88 -0.77
CA GLN A 304 -5.17 3.24 -0.48
C GLN A 304 -4.06 4.27 -0.79
N GLU A 305 -4.36 5.58 -0.74
CA GLU A 305 -3.42 6.63 -1.21
C GLU A 305 -2.04 6.60 -0.55
N SER A 306 -1.97 6.26 0.74
CA SER A 306 -0.71 6.13 1.47
C SER A 306 -0.26 4.68 1.62
N GLY A 307 -0.80 3.74 0.83
CA GLY A 307 -0.52 2.31 0.90
C GLY A 307 -0.73 1.71 2.30
N LEU A 308 0.32 1.20 2.92
CA LEU A 308 0.29 0.65 4.28
C LEU A 308 1.01 1.55 5.30
N VAL A 309 1.10 2.87 5.04
CA VAL A 309 1.82 3.82 5.91
C VAL A 309 0.92 4.47 6.96
N ASN A 310 -0.27 4.93 6.59
CA ASN A 310 -1.21 5.66 7.45
C ASN A 310 -2.63 5.64 6.86
N ASN A 311 -3.66 6.03 7.62
CA ASN A 311 -5.05 6.03 7.15
C ASN A 311 -5.52 7.37 6.52
N GLY A 312 -4.70 7.98 5.66
CA GLY A 312 -5.13 9.14 4.86
C GLY A 312 -6.41 8.82 4.07
N TRP A 313 -7.33 9.78 3.95
CA TRP A 313 -8.65 9.57 3.31
C TRP A 313 -9.41 8.36 3.87
N TYR A 314 -9.31 8.16 5.18
CA TYR A 314 -9.98 7.08 5.90
C TYR A 314 -9.45 5.67 5.54
N GLY A 315 -8.28 5.57 4.92
CA GLY A 315 -7.68 4.28 4.54
C GLY A 315 -8.40 3.57 3.39
N LYS A 316 -9.24 4.28 2.63
CA LYS A 316 -10.08 3.73 1.56
C LYS A 316 -9.31 3.54 0.26
N PHE A 317 -9.75 2.61 -0.58
CA PHE A 317 -9.13 2.42 -1.89
C PHE A 317 -9.39 3.63 -2.76
N TYR A 318 -8.33 4.21 -3.32
CA TYR A 318 -8.40 5.50 -3.98
C TYR A 318 -8.10 5.33 -5.48
N MET A 319 -9.13 5.39 -6.31
CA MET A 319 -9.07 4.95 -7.71
C MET A 319 -8.17 5.84 -8.58
N GLU A 320 -7.96 7.09 -8.18
CA GLU A 320 -7.01 8.01 -8.83
C GLU A 320 -5.57 7.51 -8.71
N MET A 321 -5.25 6.88 -7.59
CA MET A 321 -3.91 6.44 -7.24
C MET A 321 -3.61 5.02 -7.74
N VAL A 322 -4.64 4.21 -8.00
CA VAL A 322 -4.51 2.87 -8.61
C VAL A 322 -3.71 2.94 -9.92
N PHE A 323 -3.90 3.98 -10.74
CA PHE A 323 -3.13 4.18 -11.96
C PHE A 323 -1.63 4.35 -11.67
N TRP A 324 -1.29 5.23 -10.73
CA TRP A 324 0.08 5.58 -10.40
C TRP A 324 0.82 4.48 -9.64
N HIS A 325 0.15 3.83 -8.68
CA HIS A 325 0.74 2.81 -7.82
C HIS A 325 0.81 1.45 -8.49
N LEU A 326 -0.16 1.10 -9.35
CA LEU A 326 -0.28 -0.27 -9.83
C LEU A 326 -0.10 -0.43 -11.34
N GLY A 327 0.08 0.66 -12.11
CA GLY A 327 0.31 0.57 -13.56
C GLY A 327 1.53 -0.26 -14.00
N HIS A 328 2.42 -0.58 -13.06
CA HIS A 328 3.56 -1.48 -13.25
C HIS A 328 3.31 -2.92 -12.75
N TRP A 329 2.29 -3.15 -11.91
CA TRP A 329 1.85 -4.45 -11.39
C TRP A 329 0.65 -5.00 -12.16
N ILE A 330 0.81 -5.23 -13.47
CA ILE A 330 -0.31 -5.57 -14.37
C ILE A 330 -1.14 -6.75 -13.84
N GLU A 331 -0.53 -7.81 -13.30
CA GLU A 331 -1.28 -8.97 -12.81
C GLU A 331 -2.16 -8.65 -11.58
N LEU A 332 -1.66 -7.85 -10.63
CA LEU A 332 -2.36 -7.51 -9.39
C LEU A 332 -3.60 -6.62 -9.66
N VAL A 333 -3.46 -5.60 -10.53
CA VAL A 333 -4.55 -4.67 -10.85
C VAL A 333 -5.78 -5.39 -11.39
N THR A 334 -5.54 -6.36 -12.27
CA THR A 334 -6.59 -6.96 -13.09
C THR A 334 -7.52 -7.89 -12.30
N ARG A 335 -7.16 -8.23 -11.05
CA ARG A 335 -7.97 -9.03 -10.13
C ARG A 335 -8.93 -8.17 -9.29
N GLY A 336 -8.65 -6.87 -9.13
CA GLY A 336 -9.40 -5.95 -8.25
C GLY A 336 -10.53 -5.15 -8.92
N ILE A 337 -10.50 -4.95 -10.24
CA ILE A 337 -11.46 -4.06 -10.92
C ILE A 337 -12.83 -4.73 -11.10
N ARG A 338 -13.87 -4.19 -10.46
CA ARG A 338 -15.26 -4.65 -10.55
C ARG A 338 -16.19 -3.51 -10.98
N GLY A 339 -16.45 -3.38 -12.29
CA GLY A 339 -17.49 -2.49 -12.82
C GLY A 339 -17.25 -0.98 -12.62
N LEU A 340 -18.35 -0.22 -12.52
CA LEU A 340 -18.38 1.23 -12.31
C LEU A 340 -17.81 1.62 -10.95
N ALA A 341 -16.79 2.47 -10.92
CA ALA A 341 -16.11 2.87 -9.69
C ALA A 341 -16.32 4.37 -9.39
N GLY A 342 -16.70 4.69 -8.15
CA GLY A 342 -16.56 6.05 -7.63
C GLY A 342 -15.08 6.40 -7.39
N LYS A 343 -14.79 7.63 -6.98
CA LYS A 343 -13.42 8.08 -6.63
C LYS A 343 -12.73 7.15 -5.62
N MET A 344 -13.48 6.65 -4.65
CA MET A 344 -13.05 5.82 -3.55
C MET A 344 -13.99 4.61 -3.40
N SER A 345 -13.45 3.48 -2.94
CA SER A 345 -14.25 2.29 -2.63
C SER A 345 -13.80 1.59 -1.36
N ASP A 346 -14.67 0.75 -0.82
CA ASP A 346 -14.34 -0.17 0.26
C ASP A 346 -13.80 -1.51 -0.30
N PRO A 347 -13.31 -2.43 0.58
CA PRO A 347 -12.88 -3.77 0.18
C PRO A 347 -13.91 -4.63 -0.55
N THR A 348 -15.20 -4.31 -0.44
CA THR A 348 -16.26 -5.00 -1.19
C THR A 348 -16.38 -4.50 -2.64
N GLY A 349 -15.66 -3.43 -2.97
CA GLY A 349 -15.74 -2.73 -4.26
C GLY A 349 -16.93 -1.78 -4.35
N ARG A 350 -17.63 -1.51 -3.24
CA ARG A 350 -18.73 -0.53 -3.23
C ARG A 350 -18.15 0.87 -3.20
N SER A 351 -18.72 1.75 -4.02
CA SER A 351 -18.41 3.18 -3.99
C SER A 351 -18.72 3.74 -2.61
N VAL A 352 -17.73 4.42 -2.03
CA VAL A 352 -17.90 5.04 -0.72
C VAL A 352 -18.50 6.44 -0.86
N PRO A 353 -19.60 6.75 -0.19
CA PRO A 353 -20.21 8.08 -0.24
C PRO A 353 -19.26 9.22 0.18
N GLY A 354 -19.57 10.40 -0.37
CA GLY A 354 -18.85 11.65 -0.18
C GLY A 354 -19.19 12.62 -1.31
N ASP A 355 -19.26 13.92 -0.99
CA ASP A 355 -19.73 14.96 -1.93
C ASP A 355 -18.97 14.98 -3.26
N ILE A 356 -17.66 14.73 -3.22
CA ILE A 356 -16.81 14.67 -4.41
C ILE A 356 -16.88 13.28 -5.07
N ASN A 357 -17.05 12.23 -4.28
CA ASN A 357 -16.85 10.86 -4.73
C ASN A 357 -17.79 10.43 -5.87
N SER A 358 -19.05 10.85 -5.77
CA SER A 358 -20.08 10.54 -6.76
C SER A 358 -20.05 11.45 -7.99
N LEU A 359 -19.36 12.59 -7.89
CA LEU A 359 -19.31 13.62 -8.92
C LEU A 359 -18.00 13.62 -9.71
N LEU A 360 -16.98 12.93 -9.21
CA LEU A 360 -15.74 12.71 -9.94
C LEU A 360 -15.93 11.57 -10.94
N ILE A 361 -15.64 11.83 -12.22
CA ILE A 361 -15.89 10.86 -13.29
C ILE A 361 -14.62 10.46 -14.06
N TRP A 362 -13.47 11.08 -13.79
CA TRP A 362 -12.27 10.87 -14.60
C TRP A 362 -11.66 9.48 -14.44
N GLN A 363 -12.08 8.72 -13.43
CA GLN A 363 -11.69 7.33 -13.21
C GLN A 363 -12.42 6.31 -14.11
N GLN A 364 -13.53 6.71 -14.77
CA GLN A 364 -14.32 5.79 -15.59
C GLN A 364 -13.54 5.18 -16.77
N PRO A 365 -12.58 5.89 -17.40
CA PRO A 365 -11.73 5.30 -18.43
C PRO A 365 -10.61 4.38 -17.91
N HIS A 366 -10.38 4.26 -16.59
CA HIS A 366 -9.30 3.43 -16.02
C HIS A 366 -9.31 1.97 -16.50
N PRO A 367 -10.45 1.26 -16.52
CA PRO A 367 -10.50 -0.13 -16.95
C PRO A 367 -9.96 -0.34 -18.36
N PHE A 368 -10.15 0.62 -19.27
CA PHE A 368 -9.67 0.54 -20.65
C PHE A 368 -8.14 0.57 -20.72
N TYR A 369 -7.50 1.41 -19.91
CA TYR A 369 -6.04 1.44 -19.81
C TYR A 369 -5.49 0.11 -19.28
N PHE A 370 -6.05 -0.41 -18.18
CA PHE A 370 -5.57 -1.65 -17.59
C PHE A 370 -5.80 -2.86 -18.49
N ALA A 371 -6.95 -2.91 -19.17
CA ALA A 371 -7.22 -3.94 -20.15
C ALA A 371 -6.20 -3.89 -21.30
N GLU A 372 -5.87 -2.72 -21.83
CA GLU A 372 -4.81 -2.58 -22.84
C GLU A 372 -3.45 -3.06 -22.34
N ARG A 373 -3.09 -2.77 -21.08
CA ARG A 373 -1.82 -3.22 -20.50
C ARG A 373 -1.77 -4.74 -20.37
N GLU A 374 -2.83 -5.36 -19.83
CA GLU A 374 -2.90 -6.82 -19.73
C GLU A 374 -2.91 -7.48 -21.11
N TYR A 375 -3.67 -6.96 -22.08
CA TYR A 375 -3.72 -7.52 -23.42
C TYR A 375 -2.38 -7.41 -24.17
N ARG A 376 -1.63 -6.31 -23.97
CA ARG A 376 -0.27 -6.18 -24.54
C ARG A 376 0.69 -7.23 -23.99
N GLN A 377 0.55 -7.59 -22.71
CA GLN A 377 1.38 -8.62 -22.08
C GLN A 377 0.88 -10.03 -22.42
N PHE A 378 -0.43 -10.22 -22.50
CA PHE A 378 -1.11 -11.50 -22.70
C PHE A 378 -2.19 -11.38 -23.79
N PRO A 379 -1.82 -11.36 -25.09
CA PRO A 379 -2.76 -11.14 -26.19
C PRO A 379 -3.57 -12.43 -26.49
N SER A 380 -4.53 -12.74 -25.62
CA SER A 380 -5.30 -13.99 -25.67
C SER A 380 -6.81 -13.75 -25.70
N GLN A 381 -7.55 -14.75 -26.20
CA GLN A 381 -9.02 -14.76 -26.10
C GLN A 381 -9.50 -14.84 -24.63
N GLY A 382 -8.70 -15.42 -23.74
CA GLY A 382 -8.99 -15.42 -22.30
C GLY A 382 -8.99 -13.99 -21.74
N THR A 383 -7.97 -13.20 -22.08
CA THR A 383 -7.85 -11.78 -21.70
C THR A 383 -9.00 -10.96 -22.27
N LEU A 384 -9.37 -11.20 -23.54
CA LEU A 384 -10.49 -10.52 -24.17
C LEU A 384 -11.81 -10.79 -23.44
N LYS A 385 -12.10 -12.05 -23.13
CA LYS A 385 -13.31 -12.48 -22.42
C LYS A 385 -13.37 -11.95 -20.99
N LYS A 386 -12.24 -11.95 -20.27
CA LYS A 386 -12.13 -11.44 -18.89
C LYS A 386 -12.62 -10.00 -18.78
N TRP A 387 -12.16 -9.13 -19.68
CA TRP A 387 -12.45 -7.70 -19.64
C TRP A 387 -13.74 -7.31 -20.36
N HIS A 388 -14.28 -8.17 -21.22
CA HIS A 388 -15.44 -7.87 -22.08
C HIS A 388 -16.60 -7.23 -21.32
N LYS A 389 -17.04 -7.83 -20.22
CA LYS A 389 -18.18 -7.33 -19.43
C LYS A 389 -17.87 -5.95 -18.83
N ILE A 390 -16.68 -5.79 -18.25
CA ILE A 390 -16.26 -4.56 -17.57
C ILE A 390 -16.20 -3.41 -18.59
N LEU A 391 -15.46 -3.59 -19.69
CA LEU A 391 -15.30 -2.55 -20.70
C LEU A 391 -16.62 -2.18 -21.38
N THR A 392 -17.50 -3.17 -21.59
CA THR A 392 -18.82 -2.91 -22.18
C THR A 392 -19.67 -2.06 -21.24
N GLN A 393 -19.78 -2.44 -19.97
CA GLN A 393 -20.56 -1.68 -18.97
C GLN A 393 -19.99 -0.27 -18.72
N SER A 394 -18.67 -0.14 -18.67
CA SER A 394 -18.00 1.16 -18.56
C SER A 394 -18.28 2.04 -19.79
N ALA A 395 -18.21 1.47 -21.00
CA ALA A 395 -18.50 2.22 -22.23
C ALA A 395 -19.97 2.63 -22.32
N GLU A 396 -20.90 1.76 -21.91
CA GLU A 396 -22.33 2.06 -21.86
C GLU A 396 -22.62 3.22 -20.89
N PHE A 397 -22.04 3.19 -19.69
CA PHE A 397 -22.15 4.32 -18.76
C PHE A 397 -21.58 5.60 -19.38
N MET A 398 -20.36 5.54 -19.91
CA MET A 398 -19.67 6.70 -20.49
C MET A 398 -20.47 7.31 -21.65
N ALA A 399 -21.09 6.48 -22.48
CA ALA A 399 -21.96 6.92 -23.57
C ALA A 399 -23.29 7.49 -23.05
N SER A 400 -23.87 6.90 -22.01
CA SER A 400 -25.14 7.38 -21.42
C SER A 400 -25.00 8.68 -20.61
N TYR A 401 -23.80 8.94 -20.08
CA TYR A 401 -23.50 10.14 -19.31
C TYR A 401 -23.35 11.38 -20.21
N ALA A 402 -22.77 11.20 -21.40
CA ALA A 402 -22.65 12.28 -22.37
C ALA A 402 -24.04 12.63 -22.94
N TRP A 403 -24.38 13.91 -22.99
CA TRP A 403 -25.68 14.35 -23.55
C TRP A 403 -25.49 15.02 -24.90
N TRP A 404 -26.47 14.85 -25.80
CA TRP A 404 -26.46 15.53 -27.09
C TRP A 404 -26.85 17.00 -26.95
N ASN A 405 -25.94 17.91 -27.25
CA ASN A 405 -26.22 19.34 -27.28
C ASN A 405 -26.82 19.72 -28.64
N THR A 406 -28.11 20.09 -28.63
CA THR A 406 -28.86 20.42 -29.83
C THR A 406 -28.41 21.71 -30.51
N THR A 407 -27.72 22.60 -29.79
CA THR A 407 -27.19 23.87 -30.30
C THR A 407 -25.85 23.68 -30.97
N THR A 408 -24.90 23.02 -30.29
CA THR A 408 -23.53 22.83 -30.79
C THR A 408 -23.39 21.60 -31.70
N LYS A 409 -24.40 20.71 -31.75
CA LYS A 409 -24.40 19.47 -32.54
C LYS A 409 -23.26 18.52 -32.18
N VAL A 410 -22.88 18.50 -30.91
CA VAL A 410 -21.90 17.58 -30.33
C VAL A 410 -22.41 17.02 -29.01
N TYR A 411 -21.77 15.96 -28.52
CA TYR A 411 -22.00 15.44 -27.18
C TYR A 411 -21.16 16.19 -26.15
N ASP A 412 -21.79 16.65 -25.07
CA ASP A 412 -21.13 17.33 -23.96
C ASP A 412 -21.05 16.42 -22.73
N LEU A 413 -19.99 16.60 -21.95
CA LEU A 413 -19.89 16.17 -20.56
C LEU A 413 -20.23 17.37 -19.67
N GLY A 414 -21.01 17.20 -18.63
CA GLY A 414 -21.28 18.33 -17.74
C GLY A 414 -22.10 17.98 -16.50
N PRO A 415 -22.76 18.97 -15.88
CA PRO A 415 -23.08 18.90 -14.47
C PRO A 415 -24.16 17.86 -14.13
N PRO A 416 -24.10 17.29 -12.91
CA PRO A 416 -23.12 17.60 -11.88
C PRO A 416 -21.80 16.81 -12.09
N MET A 417 -20.65 17.51 -12.09
CA MET A 417 -19.33 16.86 -12.16
C MET A 417 -18.19 17.69 -11.59
N TYR A 418 -17.25 17.05 -10.91
CA TYR A 418 -15.93 17.62 -10.67
C TYR A 418 -14.95 17.20 -11.78
N PRO A 419 -14.06 18.10 -12.23
CA PRO A 419 -12.87 17.69 -12.96
C PRO A 419 -11.89 17.00 -12.01
N GLY A 420 -10.91 16.27 -12.53
CA GLY A 420 -9.86 15.61 -11.74
C GLY A 420 -9.04 16.55 -10.85
N SER A 421 -9.07 17.87 -11.12
CA SER A 421 -8.45 18.86 -10.24
C SER A 421 -9.31 19.22 -9.01
N GLU A 422 -10.58 18.83 -8.98
CA GLU A 422 -11.55 19.09 -7.89
C GLU A 422 -11.75 20.58 -7.58
N SER A 423 -11.37 21.45 -8.50
CA SER A 423 -11.18 22.88 -8.24
C SER A 423 -12.30 23.77 -8.76
N THR A 424 -13.37 23.19 -9.30
CA THR A 424 -14.48 23.93 -9.92
C THR A 424 -15.82 23.54 -9.33
N ASN A 425 -16.80 24.44 -9.39
CA ASN A 425 -18.15 24.15 -8.90
C ASN A 425 -18.80 23.05 -9.77
N PRO A 426 -19.25 21.92 -9.16
CA PRO A 426 -19.68 20.78 -9.94
C PRO A 426 -21.01 21.02 -10.68
N ASN A 427 -21.80 22.00 -10.26
CA ASN A 427 -23.09 22.31 -10.87
C ASN A 427 -22.99 23.13 -12.16
N VAL A 428 -21.79 23.61 -12.50
CA VAL A 428 -21.56 24.45 -13.70
C VAL A 428 -20.40 23.97 -14.56
N THR A 429 -19.71 22.90 -14.14
CA THR A 429 -18.56 22.37 -14.87
C THR A 429 -19.04 21.62 -16.11
N ILE A 430 -18.53 22.01 -17.28
CA ILE A 430 -18.86 21.43 -18.59
C ILE A 430 -17.57 21.24 -19.37
N ASN A 431 -17.45 20.10 -20.06
CA ASN A 431 -16.39 19.78 -21.00
C ASN A 431 -14.94 20.05 -20.50
N PRO A 432 -14.54 19.59 -19.30
CA PRO A 432 -13.15 19.70 -18.90
C PRO A 432 -12.21 18.97 -19.89
N THR A 433 -11.07 19.58 -20.19
CA THR A 433 -10.19 19.10 -21.28
C THR A 433 -9.61 17.72 -21.03
N PHE A 434 -9.19 17.43 -19.79
CA PHE A 434 -8.61 16.12 -19.43
C PHE A 434 -9.64 15.01 -19.56
N GLU A 435 -10.85 15.23 -19.04
CA GLU A 435 -11.98 14.31 -19.07
C GLU A 435 -12.39 14.01 -20.51
N LEU A 436 -12.52 15.03 -21.37
CA LEU A 436 -12.83 14.83 -22.79
C LEU A 436 -11.78 13.96 -23.49
N ALA A 437 -10.49 14.25 -23.26
CA ALA A 437 -9.40 13.47 -23.85
C ALA A 437 -9.44 12.02 -23.36
N TYR A 438 -9.71 11.80 -22.08
CA TYR A 438 -9.73 10.47 -21.49
C TYR A 438 -10.99 9.68 -21.85
N TRP A 439 -12.13 10.36 -22.00
CA TRP A 439 -13.39 9.79 -22.50
C TRP A 439 -13.20 9.25 -23.92
N ARG A 440 -12.60 10.07 -24.79
CA ARG A 440 -12.27 9.68 -26.16
C ARG A 440 -11.35 8.47 -26.18
N PHE A 441 -10.32 8.44 -25.32
CA PHE A 441 -9.44 7.28 -25.18
C PHE A 441 -10.23 6.03 -24.81
N GLY A 442 -11.04 6.07 -23.75
CA GLY A 442 -11.81 4.92 -23.26
C GLY A 442 -12.75 4.36 -24.34
N LEU A 443 -13.55 5.21 -24.99
CA LEU A 443 -14.46 4.79 -26.06
C LEU A 443 -13.72 4.26 -27.30
N SER A 444 -12.56 4.82 -27.65
CA SER A 444 -11.73 4.31 -28.75
C SER A 444 -11.19 2.91 -28.46
N VAL A 445 -10.76 2.66 -27.22
CA VAL A 445 -10.33 1.33 -26.76
C VAL A 445 -11.53 0.37 -26.76
N ALA A 446 -12.71 0.80 -26.31
CA ALA A 446 -13.93 -0.02 -26.32
C ALA A 446 -14.25 -0.55 -27.72
N THR A 447 -14.21 0.34 -28.72
CA THR A 447 -14.40 -0.02 -30.14
C THR A 447 -13.36 -1.03 -30.60
N THR A 448 -12.07 -0.76 -30.32
CA THR A 448 -10.97 -1.66 -30.69
C THR A 448 -11.15 -3.06 -30.06
N TRP A 449 -11.60 -3.12 -28.81
CA TRP A 449 -11.83 -4.37 -28.08
C TRP A 449 -13.01 -5.18 -28.61
N LYS A 450 -14.08 -4.53 -29.06
CA LYS A 450 -15.17 -5.21 -29.77
C LYS A 450 -14.70 -5.77 -31.10
N THR A 451 -13.91 -5.01 -31.87
CA THR A 451 -13.31 -5.49 -33.13
C THR A 451 -12.43 -6.72 -32.92
N ARG A 452 -11.56 -6.73 -31.89
CA ARG A 452 -10.70 -7.88 -31.54
C ARG A 452 -11.48 -9.15 -31.19
N GLN A 453 -12.72 -8.99 -30.74
CA GLN A 453 -13.64 -10.09 -30.39
C GLN A 453 -14.62 -10.43 -31.51
N HIS A 454 -14.50 -9.77 -32.68
CA HIS A 454 -15.46 -9.88 -33.78
C HIS A 454 -16.91 -9.56 -33.37
N LEU A 455 -17.07 -8.63 -32.43
CA LEU A 455 -18.38 -8.17 -31.96
C LEU A 455 -18.81 -6.88 -32.69
N PRO A 456 -20.13 -6.64 -32.84
CA PRO A 456 -20.64 -5.41 -33.45
C PRO A 456 -20.23 -4.16 -32.67
N VAL A 457 -19.65 -3.20 -33.37
CA VAL A 457 -19.35 -1.86 -32.85
C VAL A 457 -20.54 -0.95 -33.15
N PRO A 458 -21.09 -0.20 -32.17
CA PRO A 458 -22.11 0.81 -32.43
C PRO A 458 -21.62 1.84 -33.46
N ALA A 459 -22.52 2.29 -34.35
CA ALA A 459 -22.20 3.39 -35.25
C ALA A 459 -22.00 4.70 -34.46
N ASN A 460 -21.09 5.54 -34.95
CA ASN A 460 -20.82 6.87 -34.38
C ASN A 460 -21.96 7.85 -34.60
#